data_AF-A0A7J7X6E1-F1
#
_entry.id   AF-A0A7J7X6E1-F1
#
_cell.length_a   1.000
_cell.length_b   1.000
_cell.length_c   1.000
_cell.angle_alpha   90.00
_cell.angle_beta   90.00
_cell.angle_gamma   90.00
#
_symmetry.space_group_name_H-M   'P 1'
#
loop_
_entity.id
_entity.type
_entity.pdbx_description
1 polymer ?
#
loop_
_entity_poly.entity_id
_entity_poly.type
_entity_poly.pdbx_seq_one_letter_code
_entity_poly.pdbx_strand_id
1 'polypeptide(L)'
;MQKHRKDKAHKRYLLMSIDQRKKMLKNLRKTNYNVFEKTCKELGIAYTFPPLYYRKAHRRWVTKKALCIRVFQEAQKLKKQRRALKAAAAAARKQGQTNPESPSSAGPEAIKENQ
;
A
#
# COMPACT_ATOMS: atom_id res chain seq x y z
N MET A 1 -16.77 -6.52 35.35
CA MET A 1 -15.79 -5.41 35.24
C MET A 1 -16.41 -4.03 34.99
N GLN A 2 -17.55 -3.89 34.28
CA GLN A 2 -18.15 -2.56 34.04
C GLN A 2 -18.57 -1.85 35.34
N LYS A 3 -19.22 -2.59 36.26
CA LYS A 3 -19.60 -2.15 37.61
C LYS A 3 -18.37 -2.08 38.54
N HIS A 4 -17.73 -3.22 38.81
CA HIS A 4 -16.53 -3.29 39.67
C HIS A 4 -15.25 -3.21 38.84
N ARG A 5 -14.67 -2.01 38.73
CA ARG A 5 -13.50 -1.73 37.88
C ARG A 5 -12.14 -2.00 38.56
N LYS A 6 -12.10 -1.94 39.88
CA LYS A 6 -10.86 -2.11 40.67
C LYS A 6 -10.51 -3.58 40.93
N ASP A 7 -11.47 -4.50 40.78
CA ASP A 7 -11.24 -5.93 40.94
C ASP A 7 -10.21 -6.47 39.93
N LYS A 8 -9.06 -6.92 40.44
CA LYS A 8 -7.97 -7.44 39.61
C LYS A 8 -8.06 -8.94 39.38
N ALA A 9 -8.74 -9.68 40.26
CA ALA A 9 -8.90 -11.12 40.14
C ALA A 9 -9.77 -11.44 38.91
N HIS A 10 -10.95 -10.83 38.83
CA HIS A 10 -11.83 -10.99 37.67
C HIS A 10 -11.21 -10.44 36.38
N LYS A 11 -10.41 -9.37 36.46
CA LYS A 11 -9.65 -8.87 35.31
C LYS A 11 -8.68 -9.92 34.77
N ARG A 12 -7.94 -10.59 35.67
CA ARG A 12 -6.97 -11.63 35.32
C ARG A 12 -7.68 -12.82 34.67
N TYR A 13 -8.74 -13.33 35.29
CA TYR A 13 -9.49 -14.46 34.74
C TYR A 13 -10.08 -14.14 33.37
N LEU A 14 -10.65 -12.94 33.19
CA LEU A 14 -11.18 -12.50 31.89
C LEU A 14 -10.09 -12.53 30.79
N LEU A 15 -8.90 -11.98 31.07
CA LEU A 15 -7.80 -11.97 30.10
C LEU A 15 -7.36 -13.40 29.75
N MET A 16 -7.25 -14.28 30.75
CA MET A 16 -6.93 -15.69 30.52
C MET A 16 -7.97 -16.42 29.67
N SER A 17 -9.26 -16.22 29.95
CA SER A 17 -10.35 -16.82 29.16
C SER A 17 -10.36 -16.31 27.71
N ILE A 18 -10.03 -15.03 27.49
CA ILE A 18 -9.88 -14.47 26.13
C ILE A 18 -8.74 -15.17 25.38
N ASP A 19 -7.59 -15.38 26.03
CA ASP A 19 -6.44 -16.01 25.40
C ASP A 19 -6.66 -17.51 25.15
N GLN A 20 -7.35 -18.20 26.07
CA GLN A 20 -7.80 -19.58 25.86
C GLN A 20 -8.75 -19.68 24.66
N ARG A 21 -9.76 -18.79 24.59
CA ARG A 21 -10.68 -18.74 23.44
C ARG A 21 -9.93 -18.51 22.12
N LYS A 22 -8.96 -17.59 22.08
CA LYS A 22 -8.11 -17.37 20.89
C LYS A 22 -7.31 -18.61 20.51
N LYS A 23 -6.78 -19.36 21.49
CA LYS A 23 -6.08 -20.62 21.27
C LYS A 23 -7.01 -21.67 20.65
N MET A 24 -8.24 -21.79 21.14
CA MET A 24 -9.24 -22.70 20.59
C MET A 24 -9.63 -22.31 19.17
N LEU A 25 -9.88 -21.03 18.90
CA LEU A 25 -10.17 -20.54 17.54
C LEU A 25 -9.00 -20.78 16.57
N LYS A 26 -7.76 -20.63 17.02
CA LYS A 26 -6.57 -20.97 16.23
C LYS A 26 -6.55 -22.45 15.85
N ASN A 27 -6.93 -23.33 16.78
CA ASN A 27 -7.00 -24.77 16.51
C ASN A 27 -8.15 -25.10 15.56
N LEU A 28 -9.33 -24.53 15.80
CA LEU A 28 -10.51 -24.71 14.95
C LEU A 28 -10.24 -24.26 13.51
N ARG A 29 -9.58 -23.12 13.33
CA ARG A 29 -9.15 -22.63 12.01
C ARG A 29 -8.21 -23.61 11.27
N LYS A 30 -7.41 -24.38 12.01
CA LYS A 30 -6.48 -25.37 11.43
C LYS A 30 -7.18 -26.68 11.08
N THR A 31 -8.21 -27.06 11.84
CA THR A 31 -8.89 -28.36 11.67
C THR A 31 -10.12 -28.25 10.78
N ASN A 32 -11.03 -27.32 11.05
CA ASN A 32 -12.28 -27.15 10.31
C ASN A 32 -12.60 -25.66 10.10
N TYR A 33 -12.25 -25.17 8.91
CA TYR A 33 -12.41 -23.78 8.56
C TYR A 33 -13.88 -23.34 8.43
N ASN A 34 -14.76 -24.20 7.91
CA ASN A 34 -16.18 -23.88 7.70
C ASN A 34 -16.89 -23.61 9.03
N VAL A 35 -16.62 -24.43 10.05
CA VAL A 35 -17.18 -24.23 11.39
C VAL A 35 -16.55 -23.00 12.05
N PHE A 36 -15.25 -22.76 11.84
CA PHE A 36 -14.58 -21.55 12.32
C PHE A 36 -15.23 -20.27 11.78
N GLU A 37 -15.51 -20.20 10.47
CA GLU A 37 -16.12 -19.02 9.87
C GLU A 37 -17.55 -18.78 10.37
N LYS A 38 -18.38 -19.83 10.43
CA LYS A 38 -19.74 -19.75 10.98
C LYS A 38 -19.74 -19.28 12.43
N THR A 39 -18.92 -19.89 13.29
CA THR A 39 -18.84 -19.52 14.71
C THR A 39 -18.34 -18.09 14.92
N CYS A 40 -17.36 -17.63 14.13
CA CYS A 40 -16.91 -16.24 14.16
C CYS A 40 -18.03 -15.26 13.75
N LYS A 41 -18.85 -15.61 12.74
CA LYS A 41 -19.97 -14.79 12.28
C LYS A 41 -21.11 -14.75 13.30
N GLU A 42 -21.54 -15.90 13.80
CA GLU A 42 -22.65 -16.05 14.76
C GLU A 42 -22.35 -15.37 16.10
N LEU A 43 -21.13 -15.53 16.63
CA LEU A 43 -20.71 -14.92 17.89
C LEU A 43 -20.25 -13.46 17.72
N GLY A 44 -20.17 -12.95 16.49
CA GLY A 44 -19.65 -11.62 16.20
C GLY A 44 -18.17 -11.42 16.59
N ILE A 45 -17.36 -12.48 16.53
CA ILE A 45 -15.96 -12.45 16.96
C ILE A 45 -15.04 -12.34 15.73
N ALA A 46 -14.29 -11.24 15.65
CA ALA A 46 -13.21 -11.11 14.67
C ALA A 46 -11.93 -11.82 15.15
N TYR A 47 -11.42 -12.75 14.34
CA TYR A 47 -10.13 -13.40 14.59
C TYR A 47 -8.98 -12.58 14.00
N THR A 48 -8.14 -11.99 14.86
CA THR A 48 -6.94 -11.25 14.47
C THR A 48 -5.69 -12.09 14.69
N PHE A 49 -4.77 -12.11 13.72
CA PHE A 49 -3.47 -12.75 13.88
C PHE A 49 -2.65 -12.05 14.96
N PRO A 50 -1.94 -12.80 15.82
CA PRO A 50 -1.05 -12.18 16.80
C PRO A 50 0.07 -11.42 16.08
N PRO A 51 0.52 -10.27 16.62
CA PRO A 51 1.66 -9.56 16.06
C PRO A 51 2.91 -10.43 16.18
N LEU A 52 3.83 -10.28 15.22
CA LEU A 52 5.10 -11.00 15.22
C LEU A 52 5.99 -10.62 16.40
N TYR A 53 5.97 -9.33 16.80
CA TYR A 53 6.82 -8.81 17.86
C TYR A 53 6.03 -7.93 18.83
N TYR A 54 6.03 -8.28 20.11
CA TYR A 54 5.45 -7.48 21.19
C TYR A 54 6.46 -6.44 21.69
N ARG A 55 6.71 -5.40 20.89
CA ARG A 55 7.60 -4.29 21.27
C ARG A 55 6.79 -3.16 21.89
N LYS A 56 7.30 -2.58 22.98
CA LYS A 56 6.69 -1.40 23.60
C LYS A 56 6.92 -0.17 22.73
N ALA A 57 5.84 0.42 22.24
CA ALA A 57 5.86 1.68 21.49
C ALA A 57 6.13 2.86 22.45
N HIS A 58 7.41 3.11 22.75
CA HIS A 58 7.82 4.23 23.60
C HIS A 58 7.80 5.56 22.84
N ARG A 59 7.65 6.68 23.56
CA ARG A 59 7.45 8.03 22.98
C ARG A 59 8.47 8.37 21.88
N ARG A 60 9.77 8.19 22.17
CA ARG A 60 10.86 8.44 21.20
C ARG A 60 10.70 7.63 19.91
N TRP A 61 10.36 6.34 20.00
CA TRP A 61 10.17 5.50 18.83
C TRP A 61 8.90 5.87 18.04
N VAL A 62 7.80 6.20 18.73
CA VAL A 62 6.57 6.65 18.07
C VAL A 62 6.83 7.92 17.26
N THR A 63 7.47 8.93 17.86
CA THR A 63 7.82 10.18 17.17
C THR A 63 8.76 9.93 16.00
N LYS A 64 9.83 9.14 16.20
CA LYS A 64 10.77 8.79 15.13
C LYS A 64 10.07 8.07 13.98
N LYS A 65 9.22 7.08 14.29
CA LYS A 65 8.53 6.29 13.27
C LYS A 65 7.54 7.15 12.47
N ALA A 66 6.80 8.04 13.14
CA ALA A 66 5.90 8.98 12.49
C ALA A 66 6.65 9.94 11.55
N LEU A 67 7.79 10.48 11.99
CA LEU A 67 8.65 11.33 11.16
C LEU A 67 9.17 10.56 9.93
N CYS A 68 9.68 9.34 10.12
CA CYS A 68 10.17 8.51 9.02
C CYS A 68 9.09 8.23 7.98
N ILE A 69 7.83 8.00 8.39
CA ILE A 69 6.71 7.80 7.47
C ILE A 69 6.46 9.07 6.63
N ARG A 70 6.44 10.25 7.26
CA ARG A 70 6.26 11.53 6.55
C ARG A 70 7.40 11.78 5.56
N VAL A 71 8.65 11.64 6.01
CA VAL A 71 9.83 11.82 5.15
C VAL A 71 9.81 10.87 3.96
N PHE A 72 9.42 9.61 4.18
CA PHE A 72 9.29 8.64 3.10
C PHE A 72 8.24 9.05 2.06
N GLN A 73 7.06 9.51 2.50
CA GLN A 73 6.00 9.99 1.61
C GLN A 73 6.45 11.20 0.78
N GLU A 74 7.10 12.19 1.41
CA GLU A 74 7.61 13.38 0.71
C GLU A 74 8.74 13.02 -0.28
N ALA A 75 9.66 12.15 0.11
CA ALA A 75 10.71 11.67 -0.78
C ALA A 75 10.13 10.92 -1.99
N GLN A 76 9.05 10.14 -1.80
CA GLN A 76 8.37 9.44 -2.89
C GLN A 76 7.70 10.42 -3.86
N LYS A 77 7.07 11.49 -3.36
CA LYS A 77 6.48 12.56 -4.18
C LYS A 77 7.54 13.24 -5.05
N LEU A 78 8.65 13.66 -4.46
CA LEU A 78 9.76 14.30 -5.19
C LEU A 78 10.36 13.38 -6.25
N LYS A 79 10.53 12.09 -5.93
CA LYS A 79 11.00 11.09 -6.91
C LYS A 79 10.02 10.95 -8.08
N LYS A 80 8.71 10.95 -7.83
CA LYS A 80 7.69 10.88 -8.88
C LYS A 80 7.74 12.11 -9.79
N GLN A 81 7.85 13.31 -9.22
CA GLN A 81 7.99 14.55 -9.98
C GLN A 81 9.26 14.55 -10.85
N ARG A 82 10.41 14.18 -10.29
CA ARG A 82 11.67 14.07 -11.05
C ARG A 82 11.57 13.09 -12.22
N ARG A 83 10.89 11.96 -12.04
CA ARG A 83 10.64 11.00 -13.14
C ARG A 83 9.74 11.57 -14.22
N ALA A 84 8.67 12.28 -13.84
CA ALA A 84 7.77 12.94 -14.78
C ALA A 84 8.49 14.02 -15.61
N LEU A 85 9.31 14.86 -14.97
CA LEU A 85 10.10 15.88 -15.67
C LEU A 85 11.11 15.25 -16.66
N LYS A 86 11.79 14.18 -16.25
CA LYS A 86 12.70 13.45 -17.16
C LYS A 86 11.96 12.83 -18.35
N ALA A 87 10.77 12.27 -18.12
CA ALA A 87 9.95 11.72 -19.19
C ALA A 87 9.46 12.80 -20.16
N ALA A 88 9.00 13.94 -19.63
CA ALA A 88 8.59 15.09 -20.44
C ALA A 88 9.74 15.64 -21.29
N ALA A 89 10.93 15.81 -20.70
CA ALA A 89 12.12 16.25 -21.42
C ALA A 89 12.55 15.26 -22.51
N ALA A 90 12.47 13.95 -22.24
CA ALA A 90 12.77 12.92 -23.24
C ALA A 90 11.73 12.91 -24.37
N ALA A 91 10.44 13.09 -24.08
CA ALA A 91 9.39 13.20 -25.09
C ALA A 91 9.57 14.44 -25.97
N ALA A 92 9.90 15.59 -25.39
CA ALA A 92 10.19 16.82 -26.12
C ALA A 92 11.40 16.66 -27.07
N ARG A 93 12.48 15.98 -26.62
CA ARG A 93 13.63 15.67 -27.49
C ARG A 93 13.27 14.77 -28.66
N LYS A 94 12.40 13.77 -28.45
CA LYS A 94 11.91 12.90 -29.54
C LYS A 94 11.06 13.67 -30.55
N GLN A 95 10.19 14.57 -30.10
CA GLN A 95 9.40 15.42 -30.99
C GLN A 95 10.25 16.42 -31.79
N GLY A 96 11.33 16.95 -31.20
CA GLY A 96 12.27 17.83 -31.91
C GLY A 96 13.13 17.12 -32.95
N GLN A 97 13.34 15.80 -32.84
CA GLN A 97 14.04 14.99 -33.85
C GLN A 97 13.12 14.45 -34.96
N THR A 98 11.80 14.39 -34.75
CA THR A 98 10.81 14.04 -35.79
C THR A 98 10.40 15.20 -36.69
N ASN A 99 11.16 16.30 -36.71
CA ASN A 99 11.09 17.29 -37.78
C ASN A 99 12.33 17.16 -38.68
N PRO A 100 12.35 16.25 -39.67
CA PRO A 100 13.14 16.44 -40.87
C PRO A 100 12.29 17.10 -41.95
N GLU A 101 12.87 18.15 -42.53
CA GLU A 101 12.83 18.47 -43.95
C GLU A 101 11.52 19.00 -44.56
N SER A 102 11.55 20.32 -44.76
CA SER A 102 10.99 21.06 -45.88
C SER A 102 10.70 20.20 -47.14
N PRO A 103 9.54 20.35 -47.80
CA PRO A 103 9.32 19.75 -49.11
C PRO A 103 10.16 20.52 -50.15
N SER A 104 11.40 20.10 -50.34
CA SER A 104 12.27 20.54 -51.43
C SER A 104 11.80 19.93 -52.74
N SER A 105 11.40 20.82 -53.66
CA SER A 105 11.37 20.66 -55.13
C SER A 105 10.55 19.51 -55.73
N ALA A 106 9.25 19.77 -55.95
CA ALA A 106 8.55 19.17 -57.09
C ALA A 106 9.06 19.88 -58.36
N GLY A 107 9.75 19.15 -59.23
CA GLY A 107 10.20 19.66 -60.53
C GLY A 107 9.02 19.82 -61.48
N PRO A 108 8.95 20.90 -62.28
CA PRO A 108 8.00 20.97 -63.37
C PRO A 108 8.50 20.13 -64.56
N GLU A 109 7.66 19.19 -64.96
CA GLU A 109 7.77 18.37 -66.16
C GLU A 109 7.80 19.23 -67.45
N ALA A 110 8.69 18.80 -68.33
CA ALA A 110 8.75 18.94 -69.78
C ALA A 110 7.82 19.95 -70.48
N ILE A 111 8.45 20.96 -71.09
CA ILE A 111 8.00 21.56 -72.35
C ILE A 111 9.06 21.21 -73.41
N LYS A 112 8.65 20.46 -74.46
CA LYS A 112 8.99 20.73 -75.87
C LYS A 112 8.29 19.77 -76.84
N GLU A 113 7.26 20.34 -77.44
CA GLU A 113 6.66 20.13 -78.77
C GLU A 113 7.54 19.59 -79.94
N ASN A 114 6.82 18.92 -80.86
CA ASN A 114 6.94 18.88 -82.33
C ASN A 114 8.02 18.02 -83.02
N GLN A 115 7.60 16.87 -83.58
CA GLN A 115 7.34 16.65 -85.02
C GLN A 115 6.70 15.28 -85.27
#